data_AF-A0A1B9CI57-F1
#
_entry.id   AF-A0A1B9CI57-F1
#
_cell.length_a   1.000
_cell.length_b   1.000
_cell.length_c   1.000
_cell.angle_alpha   90.00
_cell.angle_beta   90.00
_cell.angle_gamma   90.00
#
_symmetry.space_group_name_H-M   'P 1'
#
loop_
_entity.id
_entity.type
_entity.pdbx_description
1 polymer ?
#
loop_
_entity_poly.entity_id
_entity_poly.type
_entity_poly.pdbx_seq_one_letter_code
_entity_poly.pdbx_strand_id
1 'polypeptide(L)'
;MATDAKGAWIGFGVGDTDPVNAKRTDPNWEAVTLLTTKLHDKFSTVRNLGLTPRDTYDILTSQAVAMIAKNYGMTVPVDEQGYAVANLAFRTKLGSYPPPPPPTHAMFTVRGTGGIIGLDYTSQIAQALPGLYHEHPIDYAASMGGIPVGAANDPNAPSGDECAEQARQMLTDAVLGSTVTFAIAGYSLGTKGVILFLNDLFDPNHPLYEHRDRLVCVVLVADPWRPFGKSFYLGPVQAGQGIGAPSFTMSKAAQDALGWRCCWLVNPADLYTNAPLGGTGQVLDDVQEFILGTAVSDPLGTMAKFVQMLLQLVVKDGGLLKGGQTVNQPGGTQAGGGGLLGGVLGGGGLLGGLLGGGSPASLITGIAGGSIGLTAGLVPLILPLLLGSFEGLIDGISGNGTNLPTGPAADVQAAILALKFFGSGTAPHLSYHDTAWGPGPQTFLQLGIQHAADYGSRVPVAV
;
A
#
# COMPACT_ATOMS: atom_id res chain seq x y z
N MET A 1 -21.96 42.51 -16.80
CA MET A 1 -21.63 41.73 -18.00
C MET A 1 -21.96 42.57 -19.22
N ALA A 2 -21.10 42.64 -20.24
CA ALA A 2 -21.34 43.50 -21.40
C ALA A 2 -22.47 43.01 -22.31
N THR A 3 -23.32 43.93 -22.76
CA THR A 3 -24.43 43.68 -23.68
C THR A 3 -24.28 44.50 -24.96
N ASP A 4 -24.82 44.00 -26.07
CA ASP A 4 -24.99 44.80 -27.28
C ASP A 4 -26.14 45.81 -27.15
N ALA A 5 -26.34 46.64 -28.18
CA ALA A 5 -27.42 47.64 -28.24
C ALA A 5 -28.84 47.04 -28.20
N LYS A 6 -28.97 45.70 -28.21
CA LYS A 6 -30.24 44.96 -28.08
C LYS A 6 -30.37 44.28 -26.71
N GLY A 7 -29.41 44.51 -25.80
CA GLY A 7 -29.36 43.89 -24.47
C GLY A 7 -28.88 42.44 -24.48
N ALA A 8 -28.37 41.92 -25.60
CA ALA A 8 -27.86 40.55 -25.66
C ALA A 8 -26.44 40.48 -25.09
N TRP A 9 -26.16 39.47 -24.27
CA TRP A 9 -24.83 39.28 -23.69
C TRP A 9 -23.78 39.01 -24.77
N ILE A 10 -22.69 39.78 -24.76
CA ILE A 10 -21.61 39.70 -25.76
C ILE A 10 -20.24 39.32 -25.18
N GLY A 11 -20.10 39.28 -23.85
CA GLY A 11 -18.87 38.85 -23.19
C GLY A 11 -18.55 39.65 -21.92
N PHE A 12 -17.27 39.65 -21.56
CA PHE A 12 -16.73 40.46 -20.46
C PHE A 12 -16.27 41.81 -20.99
N GLY A 13 -16.78 42.91 -20.42
CA GLY A 13 -16.45 44.28 -20.83
C GLY A 13 -16.22 45.20 -19.64
N VAL A 14 -16.06 46.49 -19.91
CA VAL A 14 -15.67 47.48 -18.89
C VAL A 14 -16.68 47.51 -17.74
N GLY A 15 -16.19 47.36 -16.51
CA GLY A 15 -16.99 47.31 -15.29
C GLY A 15 -17.31 45.90 -14.80
N ASP A 16 -16.97 44.86 -15.55
CA ASP A 16 -17.11 43.48 -15.09
C ASP A 16 -16.06 43.11 -14.05
N THR A 17 -16.48 42.40 -13.01
CA THR A 17 -15.60 41.88 -11.96
C THR A 17 -15.81 40.39 -11.74
N ASP A 18 -14.79 39.72 -11.23
CA ASP A 18 -14.93 38.33 -10.81
C ASP A 18 -15.90 38.20 -9.64
N PRO A 19 -16.88 37.26 -9.67
CA PRO A 19 -17.83 37.13 -8.59
C PRO A 19 -17.15 36.61 -7.33
N VAL A 20 -17.31 37.34 -6.21
CA VAL A 20 -16.70 37.00 -4.90
C VAL A 20 -17.06 35.59 -4.42
N ASN A 21 -18.21 35.06 -4.82
CA ASN A 21 -18.72 33.75 -4.41
C ASN A 21 -18.68 32.70 -5.53
N ALA A 22 -17.98 32.96 -6.65
CA ALA A 22 -17.84 31.98 -7.72
C ALA A 22 -17.08 30.74 -7.20
N LYS A 23 -17.63 29.56 -7.44
CA LYS A 23 -16.95 28.29 -7.13
C LYS A 23 -15.98 27.98 -8.26
N ARG A 24 -14.87 27.28 -7.95
CA ARG A 24 -13.87 26.88 -8.97
C ARG A 24 -14.42 26.03 -10.11
N THR A 25 -15.56 25.38 -9.88
CA THR A 25 -16.30 24.59 -10.87
C THR A 25 -17.18 25.44 -11.80
N ASP A 26 -17.38 26.73 -11.51
CA ASP A 26 -18.25 27.59 -12.29
C ASP A 26 -17.58 27.94 -13.63
N PRO A 27 -18.32 27.99 -14.75
CA PRO A 27 -17.77 28.32 -16.07
C PRO A 27 -17.03 29.66 -16.15
N ASN A 28 -17.34 30.58 -15.22
CA ASN A 28 -16.76 31.91 -15.13
C ASN A 28 -16.00 32.15 -13.82
N TRP A 29 -15.54 31.09 -13.15
CA TRP A 29 -14.63 31.24 -12.01
C TRP A 29 -13.38 32.02 -12.44
N GLU A 30 -13.11 33.11 -11.73
CA GLU A 30 -11.97 34.01 -11.98
C GLU A 30 -11.81 34.39 -13.47
N ALA A 31 -12.93 34.56 -14.20
CA ALA A 31 -12.91 34.79 -15.63
C ALA A 31 -12.07 36.01 -16.05
N VAL A 32 -12.17 37.11 -15.31
CA VAL A 32 -11.42 38.36 -15.54
C VAL A 32 -9.96 38.21 -15.10
N THR A 33 -9.72 37.63 -13.94
CA THR A 33 -8.36 37.36 -13.44
C THR A 33 -7.59 36.42 -14.38
N LEU A 34 -8.22 35.33 -14.85
CA LEU A 34 -7.63 34.42 -15.83
C LEU A 34 -7.39 35.11 -17.17
N LEU A 35 -8.31 35.94 -17.64
CA LEU A 35 -8.15 36.72 -18.86
C LEU A 35 -6.94 37.66 -18.76
N THR A 36 -6.88 38.50 -17.71
CA THR A 36 -5.83 39.50 -17.53
C THR A 36 -4.47 38.85 -17.29
N THR A 37 -4.43 37.76 -16.53
CA THR A 37 -3.22 36.93 -16.34
C THR A 37 -2.72 36.37 -17.67
N LYS A 38 -3.58 35.73 -18.48
CA LYS A 38 -3.14 35.18 -19.77
C LYS A 38 -2.71 36.26 -20.76
N LEU A 39 -3.37 37.42 -20.76
CA LEU A 39 -2.95 38.56 -21.57
C LEU A 39 -1.57 39.07 -21.14
N HIS A 40 -1.37 39.26 -19.82
CA HIS A 40 -0.11 39.69 -19.23
C HIS A 40 1.00 38.68 -19.53
N ASP A 41 0.81 37.38 -19.27
CA ASP A 41 1.88 36.39 -19.35
C ASP A 41 2.28 36.05 -20.79
N LYS A 42 1.29 36.01 -21.71
CA LYS A 42 1.56 35.62 -23.11
C LYS A 42 2.13 36.75 -23.95
N PHE A 43 1.78 38.00 -23.69
CA PHE A 43 2.09 39.10 -24.59
C PHE A 43 2.90 40.21 -23.92
N SER A 44 4.17 40.32 -24.31
CA SER A 44 5.05 41.39 -23.84
C SER A 44 4.50 42.79 -24.15
N THR A 45 3.78 42.97 -25.26
CA THR A 45 3.12 44.23 -25.61
C THR A 45 2.05 44.63 -24.60
N VAL A 46 1.33 43.66 -24.03
CA VAL A 46 0.33 43.92 -22.99
C VAL A 46 0.99 44.26 -21.65
N ARG A 47 2.10 43.60 -21.30
CA ARG A 47 2.90 43.99 -20.13
C ARG A 47 3.43 45.41 -20.24
N ASN A 48 3.92 45.79 -21.42
CA ASN A 48 4.41 47.14 -21.70
C ASN A 48 3.28 48.19 -21.66
N LEU A 49 2.03 47.78 -21.90
CA LEU A 49 0.85 48.63 -21.72
C LEU A 49 0.54 48.88 -20.23
N GLY A 50 1.15 48.13 -19.32
CA GLY A 50 0.95 48.24 -17.87
C GLY A 50 -0.23 47.42 -17.34
N LEU A 51 -0.81 46.52 -18.15
CA LEU A 51 -1.83 45.61 -17.66
C LEU A 51 -1.17 44.57 -16.74
N THR A 52 -1.67 44.46 -15.52
CA THR A 52 -1.29 43.44 -14.52
C THR A 52 -2.49 42.55 -14.22
N PRO A 53 -2.28 41.31 -13.75
CA PRO A 53 -3.36 40.45 -13.25
C PRO A 53 -4.27 41.20 -12.28
N ARG A 54 -5.58 41.13 -12.52
CA ARG A 54 -6.61 41.83 -11.73
C ARG A 54 -7.98 41.18 -11.93
N ASP A 55 -8.85 41.38 -10.96
CA ASP A 55 -10.23 40.86 -10.92
C ASP A 55 -11.26 41.76 -11.64
N THR A 56 -10.83 42.92 -12.12
CA THR A 56 -11.70 43.96 -12.70
C THR A 56 -11.34 44.22 -14.15
N TYR A 57 -12.33 44.14 -15.04
CA TYR A 57 -12.20 44.45 -16.45
C TYR A 57 -12.38 45.95 -16.64
N ASP A 58 -11.29 46.67 -16.83
CA ASP A 58 -11.26 48.12 -16.99
C ASP A 58 -10.95 48.55 -18.44
N ILE A 59 -10.84 49.86 -18.65
CA ILE A 59 -10.50 50.44 -19.96
C ILE A 59 -9.14 49.92 -20.46
N LEU A 60 -8.17 49.69 -19.56
CA LEU A 60 -6.86 49.16 -19.92
C LEU A 60 -6.97 47.71 -20.43
N THR A 61 -7.80 46.90 -19.78
CA THR A 61 -8.10 45.53 -20.19
C THR A 61 -8.78 45.51 -21.56
N SER A 62 -9.75 46.41 -21.79
CA SER A 62 -10.38 46.61 -23.11
C SER A 62 -9.35 46.97 -24.19
N GLN A 63 -8.43 47.90 -23.92
CA GLN A 63 -7.37 48.28 -24.86
C GLN A 63 -6.44 47.11 -25.19
N ALA A 64 -6.08 46.30 -24.19
CA ALA A 64 -5.28 45.10 -24.39
C ALA A 64 -6.00 44.06 -25.26
N VAL A 65 -7.30 43.82 -25.00
CA VAL A 65 -8.12 42.92 -25.81
C VAL A 65 -8.21 43.40 -27.26
N ALA A 66 -8.49 44.70 -27.48
CA ALA A 66 -8.54 45.30 -28.81
C ALA A 66 -7.20 45.16 -29.56
N MET A 67 -6.09 45.43 -28.87
CA MET A 67 -4.74 45.33 -29.42
C MET A 67 -4.42 43.90 -29.86
N ILE A 68 -4.65 42.92 -28.98
CA ILE A 68 -4.36 41.52 -29.28
C ILE A 68 -5.30 41.01 -30.37
N ALA A 69 -6.60 41.34 -30.31
CA ALA A 69 -7.54 40.94 -31.35
C ALA A 69 -7.09 41.43 -32.73
N LYS A 70 -6.68 42.71 -32.83
CA LYS A 70 -6.15 43.29 -34.07
C LYS A 70 -4.87 42.57 -34.55
N ASN A 71 -3.90 42.36 -33.66
CA ASN A 71 -2.61 41.76 -34.00
C ASN A 71 -2.74 40.31 -34.51
N TYR A 72 -3.77 39.59 -34.07
CA TYR A 72 -4.00 38.18 -34.42
C TYR A 72 -5.20 37.99 -35.39
N GLY A 73 -5.67 39.07 -36.02
CA GLY A 73 -6.76 39.00 -37.01
C GLY A 73 -8.08 38.48 -36.45
N MET A 74 -8.36 38.73 -35.17
CA MET A 74 -9.60 38.36 -34.51
C MET A 74 -10.58 39.53 -34.49
N THR A 75 -11.85 39.22 -34.67
CA THR A 75 -12.94 40.17 -34.43
C THR A 75 -13.47 39.99 -33.02
N VAL A 76 -13.45 41.07 -32.24
CA VAL A 76 -14.09 41.14 -30.92
C VAL A 76 -15.24 42.15 -30.97
N PRO A 77 -16.36 41.90 -30.29
CA PRO A 77 -17.43 42.88 -30.19
C PRO A 77 -16.99 44.08 -29.36
N VAL A 78 -17.70 45.19 -29.52
CA VAL A 78 -17.57 46.37 -28.67
C VAL A 78 -18.87 46.63 -27.92
N ASP A 79 -18.78 47.20 -26.73
CA ASP A 79 -19.95 47.67 -25.99
C ASP A 79 -20.51 48.98 -26.55
N GLU A 80 -21.57 49.51 -25.95
CA GLU A 80 -22.22 50.76 -26.36
C GLU A 80 -21.30 51.98 -26.32
N GLN A 81 -20.25 51.92 -25.49
CA GLN A 81 -19.24 52.97 -25.34
C GLN A 81 -18.04 52.77 -26.28
N GLY A 82 -18.04 51.70 -27.08
CA GLY A 82 -17.00 51.39 -28.06
C GLY A 82 -15.78 50.66 -27.48
N TYR A 83 -15.86 50.15 -26.25
CA TYR A 83 -14.79 49.37 -25.65
C TYR A 83 -14.84 47.92 -26.09
N ALA A 84 -13.68 47.32 -26.36
CA ALA A 84 -13.60 45.92 -26.77
C ALA A 84 -14.01 44.97 -25.63
N VAL A 85 -14.81 43.99 -26.00
CA VAL A 85 -15.38 42.97 -25.11
C VAL A 85 -14.72 41.63 -25.38
N ALA A 86 -14.25 40.97 -24.32
CA ALA A 86 -13.71 39.60 -24.39
C ALA A 86 -14.87 38.60 -24.47
N ASN A 87 -15.28 38.27 -25.70
CA ASN A 87 -16.26 37.22 -25.95
C ASN A 87 -15.68 35.81 -25.74
N LEU A 88 -16.54 34.79 -25.77
CA LEU A 88 -16.15 33.39 -25.57
C LEU A 88 -15.04 32.95 -26.54
N ALA A 89 -15.16 33.28 -27.83
CA ALA A 89 -14.17 32.91 -28.84
C ALA A 89 -12.78 33.50 -28.55
N PHE A 90 -12.72 34.75 -28.08
CA PHE A 90 -11.47 35.37 -27.65
C PHE A 90 -10.88 34.65 -26.44
N ARG A 91 -11.68 34.42 -25.40
CA ARG A 91 -11.23 33.73 -24.18
C ARG A 91 -10.74 32.31 -24.46
N THR A 92 -11.44 31.55 -25.32
CA THR A 92 -11.04 30.21 -25.73
C THR A 92 -9.71 30.22 -26.47
N LYS A 93 -9.52 31.11 -27.47
CA LYS A 93 -8.24 31.20 -28.20
C LYS A 93 -7.09 31.69 -27.31
N LEU A 94 -7.37 32.60 -26.37
CA LEU A 94 -6.39 33.04 -25.39
C LEU A 94 -6.02 31.92 -24.40
N GLY A 95 -6.93 30.96 -24.16
CA GLY A 95 -6.77 29.93 -23.14
C GLY A 95 -7.13 30.42 -21.74
N SER A 96 -8.02 31.41 -21.62
CA SER A 96 -8.68 31.82 -20.37
C SER A 96 -10.08 31.21 -20.20
N TYR A 97 -10.47 30.31 -21.11
CA TYR A 97 -11.67 29.49 -21.02
C TYR A 97 -11.47 28.12 -21.70
N PRO A 98 -11.98 27.01 -21.12
CA PRO A 98 -12.60 26.92 -19.79
C PRO A 98 -11.59 27.25 -18.69
N PRO A 99 -12.04 27.58 -17.46
CA PRO A 99 -11.13 27.72 -16.34
C PRO A 99 -10.33 26.42 -16.14
N PRO A 100 -9.08 26.51 -15.66
CA PRO A 100 -8.30 25.32 -15.37
C PRO A 100 -9.05 24.46 -14.34
N PRO A 101 -9.00 23.12 -14.46
CA PRO A 101 -9.60 22.24 -13.47
C PRO A 101 -9.14 22.61 -12.05
N PRO A 102 -9.99 22.38 -11.03
CA PRO A 102 -9.54 22.45 -9.65
C PRO A 102 -8.28 21.58 -9.46
N PRO A 103 -7.27 22.06 -8.71
CA PRO A 103 -6.16 21.21 -8.33
C PRO A 103 -6.73 20.05 -7.52
N THR A 104 -6.11 18.89 -7.66
CA THR A 104 -6.48 17.68 -6.94
C THR A 104 -5.32 17.27 -6.04
N HIS A 105 -5.63 16.55 -4.97
CA HIS A 105 -4.60 15.89 -4.17
C HIS A 105 -3.86 14.84 -5.02
N ALA A 106 -2.59 14.59 -4.73
CA ALA A 106 -1.94 13.39 -5.24
C ALA A 106 -2.48 12.16 -4.48
N MET A 107 -2.84 11.08 -5.17
CA MET A 107 -3.03 9.76 -4.54
C MET A 107 -1.85 8.88 -4.91
N PHE A 108 -0.92 8.66 -3.98
CA PHE A 108 0.17 7.72 -4.18
C PHE A 108 -0.37 6.30 -4.11
N THR A 109 -0.32 5.58 -5.24
CA THR A 109 -0.82 4.21 -5.35
C THR A 109 0.35 3.23 -5.27
N VAL A 110 0.35 2.40 -4.22
CA VAL A 110 1.41 1.45 -3.91
C VAL A 110 0.82 0.04 -3.97
N ARG A 111 0.91 -0.53 -5.17
CA ARG A 111 0.37 -1.85 -5.50
C ARG A 111 0.92 -2.97 -4.62
N GLY A 112 0.24 -4.11 -4.61
CA GLY A 112 0.73 -5.33 -3.98
C GLY A 112 1.59 -6.17 -4.92
N THR A 113 2.09 -7.31 -4.42
CA THR A 113 2.89 -8.25 -5.22
C THR A 113 2.18 -8.63 -6.51
N GLY A 114 2.85 -8.49 -7.65
CA GLY A 114 2.29 -8.81 -8.96
C GLY A 114 1.17 -7.90 -9.45
N GLY A 115 0.87 -6.82 -8.72
CA GLY A 115 -0.11 -5.81 -9.13
C GLY A 115 0.31 -5.09 -10.41
N ILE A 116 -0.68 -4.64 -11.18
CA ILE A 116 -0.47 -3.86 -12.40
C ILE A 116 -0.97 -2.44 -12.14
N ILE A 117 -0.11 -1.46 -12.39
CA ILE A 117 -0.48 -0.03 -12.32
C ILE A 117 -1.71 0.21 -13.19
N GLY A 118 -2.69 0.90 -12.62
CA GLY A 118 -3.94 1.22 -13.28
C GLY A 118 -5.03 0.14 -13.14
N LEU A 119 -4.69 -1.06 -12.65
CA LEU A 119 -5.63 -2.17 -12.53
C LEU A 119 -5.79 -2.69 -11.09
N ASP A 120 -4.80 -2.54 -10.22
CA ASP A 120 -4.88 -3.03 -8.85
C ASP A 120 -5.83 -2.19 -7.96
N TYR A 121 -6.11 -2.67 -6.74
CA TYR A 121 -7.04 -2.00 -5.82
C TYR A 121 -6.68 -0.53 -5.54
N THR A 122 -5.39 -0.21 -5.45
CA THR A 122 -4.93 1.14 -5.14
C THR A 122 -5.24 2.10 -6.29
N SER A 123 -4.99 1.68 -7.54
CA SER A 123 -5.40 2.41 -8.74
C SER A 123 -6.92 2.55 -8.86
N GLN A 124 -7.68 1.49 -8.57
CA GLN A 124 -9.15 1.55 -8.59
C GLN A 124 -9.71 2.57 -7.59
N ILE A 125 -9.10 2.72 -6.41
CA ILE A 125 -9.49 3.75 -5.43
C ILE A 125 -9.25 5.15 -6.00
N ALA A 126 -8.08 5.39 -6.60
CA ALA A 126 -7.75 6.69 -7.18
C ALA A 126 -8.69 7.06 -8.35
N GLN A 127 -8.92 6.10 -9.26
CA GLN A 127 -9.73 6.28 -10.47
C GLN A 127 -11.22 6.46 -10.18
N ALA A 128 -11.70 6.00 -9.02
CA ALA A 128 -13.07 6.26 -8.58
C ALA A 128 -13.31 7.74 -8.20
N LEU A 129 -12.24 8.52 -8.00
CA LEU A 129 -12.30 9.87 -7.44
C LEU A 129 -11.52 10.93 -8.26
N PRO A 130 -11.69 11.01 -9.60
CA PRO A 130 -10.85 11.83 -10.48
C PRO A 130 -10.99 13.35 -10.27
N GLY A 131 -12.04 13.79 -9.57
CA GLY A 131 -12.25 15.20 -9.20
C GLY A 131 -11.63 15.60 -7.86
N LEU A 132 -11.16 14.64 -7.07
CA LEU A 132 -10.50 14.87 -5.77
C LEU A 132 -9.02 14.50 -5.81
N TYR A 133 -8.69 13.44 -6.56
CA TYR A 133 -7.35 12.90 -6.65
C TYR A 133 -6.89 12.79 -8.10
N HIS A 134 -5.61 13.07 -8.34
CA HIS A 134 -4.91 12.52 -9.50
C HIS A 134 -4.05 11.34 -9.03
N GLU A 135 -4.08 10.25 -9.78
CA GLU A 135 -3.26 9.08 -9.49
C GLU A 135 -1.77 9.40 -9.71
N HIS A 136 -0.94 9.07 -8.73
CA HIS A 136 0.51 9.10 -8.84
C HIS A 136 1.04 7.70 -8.49
N PRO A 137 1.24 6.82 -9.49
CA PRO A 137 1.64 5.45 -9.22
C PRO A 137 3.09 5.37 -8.77
N ILE A 138 3.35 4.61 -7.71
CA ILE A 138 4.70 4.28 -7.27
C ILE A 138 5.19 3.08 -8.07
N ASP A 139 6.11 3.33 -9.00
CA ASP A 139 6.60 2.32 -9.95
C ASP A 139 7.79 1.50 -9.42
N TYR A 140 7.54 0.76 -8.33
CA TYR A 140 8.50 -0.17 -7.74
C TYR A 140 8.30 -1.59 -8.28
N ALA A 141 9.26 -2.50 -8.10
CA ALA A 141 9.21 -3.83 -8.72
C ALA A 141 7.98 -4.69 -8.36
N ALA A 142 7.41 -4.51 -7.16
CA ALA A 142 6.26 -5.27 -6.67
C ALA A 142 6.43 -6.80 -6.79
N SER A 143 7.61 -7.30 -6.46
CA SER A 143 7.98 -8.72 -6.53
C SER A 143 8.26 -9.33 -5.17
N MET A 144 8.34 -10.66 -5.12
CA MET A 144 8.82 -11.43 -3.97
C MET A 144 9.99 -12.31 -4.38
N GLY A 145 11.10 -11.67 -4.77
CA GLY A 145 12.34 -12.37 -5.04
C GLY A 145 12.27 -13.29 -6.27
N GLY A 146 11.54 -12.92 -7.32
CA GLY A 146 11.42 -13.73 -8.53
C GLY A 146 10.50 -14.95 -8.46
N ILE A 147 9.69 -15.04 -7.40
CA ILE A 147 8.55 -15.96 -7.37
C ILE A 147 7.45 -15.41 -8.29
N PRO A 148 6.97 -16.21 -9.25
CA PRO A 148 5.95 -15.76 -10.18
C PRO A 148 4.63 -15.53 -9.45
N VAL A 149 4.19 -14.27 -9.39
CA VAL A 149 2.95 -13.81 -8.77
C VAL A 149 2.34 -12.74 -9.66
N GLY A 150 1.12 -12.95 -10.17
CA GLY A 150 0.46 -11.98 -11.04
C GLY A 150 1.35 -11.56 -12.23
N ALA A 151 1.60 -10.26 -12.36
CA ALA A 151 2.49 -9.71 -13.39
C ALA A 151 3.99 -9.78 -13.04
N ALA A 152 4.37 -10.09 -11.80
CA ALA A 152 5.75 -10.24 -11.39
C ALA A 152 6.25 -11.64 -11.76
N ASN A 153 7.09 -11.75 -12.79
CA ASN A 153 7.55 -13.03 -13.33
C ASN A 153 9.06 -13.09 -13.63
N ASP A 154 9.82 -12.03 -13.31
CA ASP A 154 11.27 -12.01 -13.51
C ASP A 154 11.99 -12.80 -12.38
N PRO A 155 12.68 -13.91 -12.68
CA PRO A 155 13.39 -14.70 -11.67
C PRO A 155 14.54 -13.96 -10.98
N ASN A 156 15.01 -12.83 -11.53
CA ASN A 156 16.02 -11.97 -10.92
C ASN A 156 15.42 -10.78 -10.17
N ALA A 157 14.10 -10.74 -10.01
CA ALA A 157 13.43 -9.63 -9.34
C ALA A 157 13.86 -9.53 -7.86
N PRO A 158 13.91 -8.29 -7.31
CA PRO A 158 14.29 -8.05 -5.93
C PRO A 158 13.39 -8.79 -4.93
N SER A 159 13.94 -9.05 -3.74
CA SER A 159 13.22 -9.64 -2.62
C SER A 159 12.02 -8.77 -2.20
N GLY A 160 11.13 -9.31 -1.39
CA GLY A 160 10.00 -8.53 -0.86
C GLY A 160 10.46 -7.34 -0.03
N ASP A 161 11.52 -7.51 0.76
CA ASP A 161 12.09 -6.44 1.58
C ASP A 161 12.75 -5.34 0.73
N GLU A 162 13.50 -5.72 -0.29
CA GLU A 162 14.09 -4.77 -1.24
C GLU A 162 12.99 -4.00 -1.99
N CYS A 163 11.90 -4.67 -2.35
CA CYS A 163 10.74 -4.01 -2.97
C CYS A 163 10.06 -3.01 -2.02
N ALA A 164 9.85 -3.39 -0.76
CA ALA A 164 9.26 -2.51 0.24
C ALA A 164 10.10 -1.24 0.45
N GLU A 165 11.42 -1.39 0.48
CA GLU A 165 12.36 -0.29 0.61
C GLU A 165 12.38 0.61 -0.63
N GLN A 166 12.30 0.04 -1.84
CA GLN A 166 12.10 0.81 -3.07
C GLN A 166 10.83 1.65 -3.01
N ALA A 167 9.70 1.05 -2.58
CA ALA A 167 8.44 1.78 -2.44
C ALA A 167 8.53 2.92 -1.39
N ARG A 168 9.18 2.67 -0.24
CA ARG A 168 9.46 3.70 0.78
C ARG A 168 10.25 4.87 0.21
N GLN A 169 11.34 4.58 -0.52
CA GLN A 169 12.20 5.61 -1.11
C GLN A 169 11.46 6.40 -2.19
N MET A 170 10.72 5.74 -3.08
CA MET A 170 9.95 6.42 -4.13
C MET A 170 8.83 7.30 -3.54
N LEU A 171 8.16 6.86 -2.47
CA LEU A 171 7.21 7.72 -1.73
C LEU A 171 7.90 8.95 -1.13
N THR A 172 9.09 8.74 -0.53
CA THR A 172 9.91 9.83 0.01
C THR A 172 10.24 10.85 -1.06
N ASP A 173 10.74 10.40 -2.21
CA ASP A 173 11.10 11.26 -3.34
C ASP A 173 9.89 12.00 -3.91
N ALA A 174 8.74 11.32 -4.03
CA ALA A 174 7.50 11.93 -4.52
C ALA A 174 6.97 13.03 -3.58
N VAL A 175 7.10 12.82 -2.27
CA VAL A 175 6.72 13.81 -1.26
C VAL A 175 7.68 14.99 -1.24
N LEU A 176 8.99 14.76 -1.28
CA LEU A 176 10.00 15.83 -1.31
C LEU A 176 9.97 16.64 -2.62
N GLY A 177 9.61 16.00 -3.74
CA GLY A 177 9.52 16.62 -5.05
C GLY A 177 8.24 17.42 -5.33
N SER A 178 7.30 17.47 -4.39
CA SER A 178 5.99 18.10 -4.58
C SER A 178 5.55 18.92 -3.37
N THR A 179 4.84 20.03 -3.61
CA THR A 179 4.18 20.85 -2.57
C THR A 179 2.73 20.45 -2.33
N VAL A 180 2.15 19.62 -3.21
CA VAL A 180 0.73 19.27 -3.18
C VAL A 180 0.42 18.39 -1.97
N THR A 181 -0.80 18.54 -1.44
CA THR A 181 -1.34 17.62 -0.41
C THR A 181 -1.61 16.25 -1.01
N PHE A 182 -1.39 15.18 -0.23
CA PHE A 182 -1.37 13.82 -0.77
C PHE A 182 -2.13 12.83 0.09
N ALA A 183 -2.68 11.79 -0.52
CA ALA A 183 -3.17 10.59 0.13
C ALA A 183 -2.37 9.38 -0.34
N ILE A 184 -2.45 8.28 0.40
CA ILE A 184 -1.74 7.03 0.06
C ILE A 184 -2.73 5.88 0.05
N ALA A 185 -2.71 5.08 -1.01
CA ALA A 185 -3.37 3.78 -1.06
C ALA A 185 -2.30 2.69 -1.18
N GLY A 186 -2.23 1.79 -0.20
CA GLY A 186 -1.31 0.65 -0.19
C GLY A 186 -2.05 -0.67 -0.22
N TYR A 187 -1.51 -1.68 -0.90
CA TYR A 187 -2.09 -3.03 -0.95
C TYR A 187 -1.02 -4.11 -0.69
N SER A 188 -1.32 -5.10 0.17
CA SER A 188 -0.47 -6.28 0.40
C SER A 188 1.00 -5.89 0.67
N LEU A 189 1.98 -6.45 -0.04
CA LEU A 189 3.40 -6.08 0.07
C LEU A 189 3.66 -4.57 0.01
N GLY A 190 2.91 -3.83 -0.80
CA GLY A 190 3.02 -2.37 -0.90
C GLY A 190 2.78 -1.66 0.44
N THR A 191 1.98 -2.25 1.35
CA THR A 191 1.75 -1.67 2.67
C THR A 191 3.02 -1.68 3.54
N LYS A 192 3.99 -2.60 3.34
CA LYS A 192 5.28 -2.54 4.05
C LYS A 192 5.99 -1.23 3.76
N GLY A 193 6.12 -0.90 2.47
CA GLY A 193 6.74 0.35 2.01
C GLY A 193 6.00 1.58 2.50
N VAL A 194 4.66 1.55 2.49
CA VAL A 194 3.83 2.63 3.05
C VAL A 194 4.04 2.78 4.54
N ILE A 195 4.10 1.69 5.32
CA ILE A 195 4.29 1.75 6.77
C ILE A 195 5.68 2.25 7.13
N LEU A 196 6.72 1.81 6.42
CA LEU A 196 8.07 2.35 6.59
C LEU A 196 8.07 3.86 6.34
N PHE A 197 7.48 4.31 5.23
CA PHE A 197 7.35 5.72 4.88
C PHE A 197 6.56 6.50 5.94
N LEU A 198 5.46 5.96 6.47
CA LEU A 198 4.65 6.63 7.50
C LEU A 198 5.40 6.70 8.83
N ASN A 199 6.22 5.71 9.16
CA ASN A 199 7.09 5.77 10.34
C ASN A 199 8.11 6.90 10.19
N ASP A 200 8.72 7.06 9.01
CA ASP A 200 9.64 8.15 8.70
C ASP A 200 8.92 9.52 8.68
N LEU A 201 7.70 9.59 8.13
CA LEU A 201 6.91 10.83 8.04
C LEU A 201 6.52 11.37 9.43
N PHE A 202 6.33 10.49 10.40
CA PHE A 202 5.92 10.85 11.75
C PHE A 202 7.04 10.73 12.81
N ASP A 203 8.29 10.51 12.40
CA ASP A 203 9.47 10.64 13.25
C ASP A 203 9.95 12.10 13.27
N PRO A 204 9.90 12.82 14.41
CA PRO A 204 10.35 14.21 14.53
C PRO A 204 11.80 14.48 14.12
N ASN A 205 12.64 13.45 14.07
CA ASN A 205 14.06 13.56 13.70
C ASN A 205 14.32 13.29 12.21
N HIS A 206 13.30 12.85 11.46
CA HIS A 206 13.43 12.52 10.06
C HIS A 206 13.10 13.74 9.17
N PRO A 207 13.82 13.96 8.05
CA PRO A 207 13.55 15.10 7.15
C PRO A 207 12.10 15.17 6.63
N LEU A 208 11.41 14.04 6.52
CA LEU A 208 10.01 14.01 6.08
C LEU A 208 9.04 14.66 7.08
N TYR A 209 9.42 14.82 8.35
CA TYR A 209 8.50 15.27 9.39
C TYR A 209 7.85 16.61 9.10
N GLU A 210 8.55 17.54 8.44
CA GLU A 210 8.02 18.85 8.07
C GLU A 210 6.88 18.77 7.03
N HIS A 211 6.74 17.63 6.35
CA HIS A 211 5.74 17.41 5.32
C HIS A 211 4.50 16.65 5.80
N ARG A 212 4.48 16.17 7.06
CA ARG A 212 3.38 15.36 7.61
C ARG A 212 2.00 16.01 7.52
N ASP A 213 1.95 17.34 7.59
CA ASP A 213 0.69 18.11 7.55
C ASP A 213 0.07 18.14 6.15
N ARG A 214 0.82 17.74 5.11
CA ARG A 214 0.31 17.61 3.74
C ARG A 214 -0.38 16.28 3.45
N LEU A 215 -0.16 15.26 4.28
CA LEU A 215 -0.91 14.02 4.16
C LEU A 215 -2.41 14.34 4.34
N VAL A 216 -3.30 13.62 3.67
CA VAL A 216 -4.76 13.77 3.72
C VAL A 216 -5.36 12.56 4.43
N CYS A 217 -5.15 11.37 3.86
CA CYS A 217 -5.56 10.09 4.43
C CYS A 217 -4.70 8.93 3.91
N VAL A 218 -4.84 7.78 4.54
CA VAL A 218 -4.22 6.52 4.12
C VAL A 218 -5.29 5.44 4.02
N VAL A 219 -5.27 4.66 2.94
CA VAL A 219 -6.09 3.45 2.78
C VAL A 219 -5.14 2.27 2.61
N LEU A 220 -5.22 1.30 3.52
CA LEU A 220 -4.40 0.08 3.49
C LEU A 220 -5.31 -1.11 3.23
N VAL A 221 -5.15 -1.72 2.06
CA VAL A 221 -5.87 -2.91 1.64
C VAL A 221 -5.03 -4.13 1.97
N ALA A 222 -5.62 -5.08 2.68
CA ALA A 222 -4.99 -6.37 2.93
C ALA A 222 -3.59 -6.28 3.58
N ASP A 223 -3.40 -5.34 4.52
CA ASP A 223 -2.12 -5.02 5.16
C ASP A 223 -1.57 -6.14 6.07
N PRO A 224 -0.46 -6.82 5.68
CA PRO A 224 0.18 -7.85 6.49
C PRO A 224 0.82 -7.35 7.78
N TRP A 225 1.08 -6.04 7.93
CA TRP A 225 1.72 -5.45 9.11
C TRP A 225 0.74 -4.62 9.93
N ARG A 226 -0.56 -4.90 9.80
CA ARG A 226 -1.63 -4.24 10.54
C ARG A 226 -1.46 -4.45 12.06
N PRO A 227 -1.42 -3.38 12.87
CA PRO A 227 -1.42 -3.51 14.32
C PRO A 227 -2.71 -4.17 14.84
N PHE A 228 -2.60 -4.95 15.92
CA PHE A 228 -3.78 -5.50 16.61
C PHE A 228 -4.79 -4.39 16.95
N GLY A 229 -6.08 -4.70 16.80
CA GLY A 229 -7.16 -3.76 17.10
C GLY A 229 -7.39 -2.65 16.07
N LYS A 230 -6.53 -2.49 15.06
CA LYS A 230 -6.74 -1.50 13.98
C LYS A 230 -7.62 -2.06 12.87
N SER A 231 -8.53 -1.22 12.37
CA SER A 231 -9.51 -1.52 11.33
C SER A 231 -9.95 -0.21 10.66
N PHE A 232 -10.91 -0.28 9.74
CA PHE A 232 -11.60 0.89 9.19
C PHE A 232 -12.54 1.52 10.23
N TYR A 233 -13.00 2.76 9.96
CA TYR A 233 -13.89 3.47 10.88
C TYR A 233 -15.18 2.67 11.17
N LEU A 234 -15.50 2.48 12.45
CA LEU A 234 -16.59 1.63 12.95
C LEU A 234 -16.50 0.15 12.53
N GLY A 235 -15.37 -0.27 11.94
CA GLY A 235 -15.10 -1.67 11.65
C GLY A 235 -14.91 -2.48 12.93
N PRO A 236 -15.19 -3.80 12.88
CA PRO A 236 -14.99 -4.66 14.03
C PRO A 236 -13.50 -4.77 14.38
N VAL A 237 -13.23 -4.90 15.69
CA VAL A 237 -11.93 -5.37 16.17
C VAL A 237 -11.83 -6.85 15.82
N GLN A 238 -10.85 -7.19 14.97
CA GLN A 238 -10.62 -8.57 14.58
C GLN A 238 -9.94 -9.37 15.68
N ALA A 239 -10.09 -10.69 15.63
CA ALA A 239 -9.52 -11.60 16.63
C ALA A 239 -7.97 -11.64 16.62
N GLY A 240 -7.36 -11.26 15.49
CA GLY A 240 -5.93 -11.30 15.26
C GLY A 240 -5.33 -9.98 14.81
N GLN A 241 -4.11 -10.04 14.30
CA GLN A 241 -3.31 -8.92 13.78
C GLN A 241 -2.77 -9.24 12.38
N GLY A 242 -2.06 -8.30 11.75
CA GLY A 242 -1.31 -8.63 10.54
C GLY A 242 -0.27 -9.72 10.81
N ILE A 243 -0.08 -10.64 9.88
CA ILE A 243 0.88 -11.75 10.02
C ILE A 243 2.32 -11.27 10.28
N GLY A 244 2.72 -10.12 9.72
CA GLY A 244 4.04 -9.50 9.91
C GLY A 244 4.11 -8.54 11.10
N ALA A 245 2.98 -8.28 11.78
CA ALA A 245 2.89 -7.32 12.86
C ALA A 245 3.80 -7.61 14.08
N PRO A 246 4.11 -8.87 14.45
CA PRO A 246 5.05 -9.14 15.54
C PRO A 246 6.47 -8.63 15.26
N SER A 247 6.97 -8.77 14.02
CA SER A 247 8.30 -8.27 13.64
C SER A 247 8.31 -6.78 13.31
N PHE A 248 7.27 -6.29 12.64
CA PHE A 248 7.22 -4.93 12.13
C PHE A 248 5.79 -4.40 12.03
N THR A 249 5.56 -3.16 12.46
CA THR A 249 4.25 -2.52 12.35
C THR A 249 4.38 -1.00 12.34
N MET A 250 3.31 -0.31 11.94
CA MET A 250 3.21 1.14 12.08
C MET A 250 3.50 1.57 13.52
N SER A 251 4.35 2.58 13.69
CA SER A 251 4.76 3.09 15.00
C SER A 251 3.57 3.69 15.75
N LYS A 252 3.64 3.69 17.09
CA LYS A 252 2.58 4.29 17.92
C LYS A 252 2.40 5.77 17.62
N ALA A 253 3.48 6.49 17.36
CA ALA A 253 3.46 7.90 17.00
C ALA A 253 2.68 8.14 15.70
N ALA A 254 2.97 7.37 14.65
CA ALA A 254 2.23 7.44 13.39
C ALA A 254 0.75 7.07 13.57
N GLN A 255 0.45 6.00 14.33
CA GLN A 255 -0.93 5.59 14.61
C GLN A 255 -1.73 6.68 15.34
N ASP A 256 -1.12 7.35 16.31
CA ASP A 256 -1.78 8.40 17.11
C ASP A 256 -1.98 9.68 16.30
N ALA A 257 -1.00 10.06 15.48
CA ALA A 257 -1.09 11.24 14.62
C ALA A 257 -2.12 11.06 13.49
N LEU A 258 -2.21 9.86 12.91
CA LEU A 258 -3.19 9.54 11.88
C LEU A 258 -4.60 9.41 12.45
N GLY A 259 -4.75 8.74 13.61
CA GLY A 259 -6.05 8.41 14.16
C GLY A 259 -6.94 7.73 13.12
N TRP A 260 -8.13 8.28 12.90
CA TRP A 260 -9.07 7.77 11.90
C TRP A 260 -8.72 8.08 10.45
N ARG A 261 -7.66 8.85 10.18
CA ARG A 261 -7.22 9.14 8.80
C ARG A 261 -6.59 7.93 8.11
N CYS A 262 -6.19 6.92 8.88
CA CYS A 262 -5.72 5.64 8.36
C CYS A 262 -6.85 4.61 8.39
N CYS A 263 -7.19 4.06 7.24
CA CYS A 263 -8.21 3.04 7.06
C CYS A 263 -7.56 1.70 6.74
N TRP A 264 -7.69 0.74 7.66
CA TRP A 264 -7.29 -0.64 7.40
C TRP A 264 -8.49 -1.43 6.89
N LEU A 265 -8.48 -1.83 5.63
CA LEU A 265 -9.49 -2.74 5.07
C LEU A 265 -9.08 -4.18 5.40
N VAL A 266 -9.85 -4.80 6.28
CA VAL A 266 -9.51 -6.11 6.87
C VAL A 266 -10.65 -7.08 6.64
N ASN A 267 -10.42 -8.07 5.79
CA ASN A 267 -11.32 -9.20 5.68
C ASN A 267 -11.00 -10.18 6.82
N PRO A 268 -11.95 -10.52 7.71
CA PRO A 268 -11.70 -11.39 8.86
C PRO A 268 -11.16 -12.78 8.49
N ALA A 269 -11.42 -13.24 7.27
CA ALA A 269 -10.96 -14.54 6.79
C ALA A 269 -9.61 -14.44 6.03
N ASP A 270 -9.06 -13.24 5.83
CA ASP A 270 -7.74 -13.06 5.25
C ASP A 270 -6.66 -13.21 6.33
N LEU A 271 -5.96 -14.35 6.29
CA LEU A 271 -4.88 -14.70 7.21
C LEU A 271 -3.75 -13.66 7.23
N TYR A 272 -3.45 -13.00 6.10
CA TYR A 272 -2.39 -11.99 6.08
C TYR A 272 -2.73 -10.82 7.01
N THR A 273 -4.00 -10.47 7.09
CA THR A 273 -4.43 -9.33 7.89
C THR A 273 -4.97 -9.70 9.26
N ASN A 274 -5.23 -10.99 9.51
CA ASN A 274 -5.90 -11.47 10.72
C ASN A 274 -5.30 -12.78 11.24
N ALA A 275 -3.97 -12.84 11.30
CA ALA A 275 -3.23 -13.94 11.90
C ALA A 275 -3.51 -14.04 13.42
N PRO A 276 -3.57 -15.26 13.97
CA PRO A 276 -3.72 -15.48 15.41
C PRO A 276 -2.65 -14.75 16.23
N LEU A 277 -3.01 -14.35 17.45
CA LEU A 277 -2.06 -13.79 18.42
C LEU A 277 -1.21 -14.91 19.06
N GLY A 278 -0.16 -14.52 19.79
CA GLY A 278 0.66 -15.45 20.59
C GLY A 278 1.67 -16.25 19.74
N GLY A 279 2.10 -17.41 20.26
CA GLY A 279 3.17 -18.21 19.65
C GLY A 279 2.88 -18.61 18.20
N THR A 280 1.65 -19.01 17.89
CA THR A 280 1.24 -19.34 16.51
C THR A 280 1.39 -18.14 15.57
N GLY A 281 1.04 -16.93 16.01
CA GLY A 281 1.26 -15.71 15.23
C GLY A 281 2.74 -15.42 14.99
N GLN A 282 3.58 -15.65 16.01
CA GLN A 282 5.03 -15.47 15.88
C GLN A 282 5.65 -16.45 14.88
N VAL A 283 5.19 -17.69 14.84
CA VAL A 283 5.67 -18.68 13.87
C VAL A 283 5.30 -18.28 12.43
N LEU A 284 4.07 -17.78 12.24
CA LEU A 284 3.61 -17.30 10.93
C LEU A 284 4.42 -16.09 10.46
N ASP A 285 4.73 -15.16 11.37
CA ASP A 285 5.60 -14.01 11.16
C ASP A 285 7.03 -14.43 10.78
N ASP A 286 7.65 -15.33 11.57
CA ASP A 286 9.00 -15.84 11.32
C ASP A 286 9.13 -16.43 9.90
N VAL A 287 8.11 -17.17 9.45
CA VAL A 287 8.07 -17.75 8.09
C VAL A 287 7.89 -16.67 7.02
N GLN A 288 7.05 -15.66 7.27
CA GLN A 288 6.85 -14.56 6.33
C GLN A 288 8.12 -13.73 6.15
N GLU A 289 8.76 -13.28 7.22
CA GLU A 289 9.95 -12.43 7.13
C GLU A 289 11.11 -13.21 6.47
N PHE A 290 11.21 -14.51 6.73
CA PHE A 290 12.12 -15.38 6.01
C PHE A 290 11.87 -15.37 4.48
N ILE A 291 10.61 -15.51 4.10
CA ILE A 291 10.17 -15.48 2.70
C ILE A 291 10.47 -14.12 2.06
N LEU A 292 10.17 -13.02 2.75
CA LEU A 292 10.36 -11.67 2.23
C LEU A 292 11.83 -11.32 2.01
N GLY A 293 12.72 -11.88 2.82
CA GLY A 293 14.17 -11.75 2.67
C GLY A 293 14.79 -12.66 1.61
N THR A 294 14.01 -13.52 0.94
CA THR A 294 14.53 -14.53 0.00
C THR A 294 14.35 -14.12 -1.46
N ALA A 295 15.34 -14.46 -2.29
CA ALA A 295 15.27 -14.37 -3.76
C ALA A 295 15.53 -15.74 -4.42
N VAL A 296 14.67 -16.12 -5.39
CA VAL A 296 14.64 -17.36 -6.17
C VAL A 296 15.88 -17.56 -7.03
N SER A 297 16.69 -16.52 -7.24
CA SER A 297 18.02 -16.64 -7.85
C SER A 297 18.97 -17.55 -7.03
N ASP A 298 18.61 -17.96 -5.80
CA ASP A 298 19.31 -18.95 -4.97
C ASP A 298 18.37 -20.08 -4.48
N PRO A 299 17.90 -21.00 -5.35
CA PRO A 299 16.91 -22.01 -4.96
C PRO A 299 17.48 -23.08 -4.00
N LEU A 300 18.77 -23.41 -4.10
CA LEU A 300 19.42 -24.37 -3.20
C LEU A 300 19.74 -23.77 -1.82
N GLY A 301 20.18 -22.51 -1.75
CA GLY A 301 20.35 -21.80 -0.48
C GLY A 301 19.02 -21.46 0.18
N THR A 302 17.99 -21.14 -0.60
CA THR A 302 16.60 -21.00 -0.15
C THR A 302 16.11 -22.28 0.53
N MET A 303 16.24 -23.44 -0.13
CA MET A 303 15.84 -24.73 0.42
C MET A 303 16.67 -25.15 1.66
N ALA A 304 17.98 -24.93 1.66
CA ALA A 304 18.82 -25.23 2.82
C ALA A 304 18.44 -24.38 4.04
N LYS A 305 18.15 -23.10 3.84
CA LYS A 305 17.70 -22.19 4.89
C LYS A 305 16.27 -22.52 5.37
N PHE A 306 15.36 -22.95 4.49
CA PHE A 306 14.02 -23.44 4.87
C PHE A 306 14.09 -24.69 5.76
N VAL A 307 14.95 -25.66 5.40
CA VAL A 307 15.19 -26.85 6.24
C VAL A 307 15.74 -26.43 7.60
N GLN A 308 16.69 -25.48 7.63
CA GLN A 308 17.24 -24.97 8.87
C GLN A 308 16.19 -24.26 9.74
N MET A 309 15.30 -23.46 9.15
CA MET A 309 14.20 -22.77 9.86
C MET A 309 13.21 -23.77 10.46
N LEU A 310 12.77 -24.78 9.69
CA LEU A 310 11.88 -25.83 10.19
C LEU A 310 12.53 -26.61 11.35
N LEU A 311 13.82 -26.91 11.25
CA LEU A 311 14.58 -27.56 12.32
C LEU A 311 14.73 -26.64 13.55
N GLN A 312 14.93 -25.34 13.36
CA GLN A 312 14.99 -24.36 14.44
C GLN A 312 13.65 -24.22 15.16
N LEU A 313 12.52 -24.21 14.44
CA LEU A 313 11.18 -24.18 15.05
C LEU A 313 10.93 -25.46 15.87
N VAL A 314 11.27 -26.63 15.32
CA VAL A 314 11.18 -27.92 16.03
C VAL A 314 12.06 -27.92 17.30
N VAL A 315 13.21 -27.26 17.29
CA VAL A 315 14.12 -27.22 18.43
C VAL A 315 13.76 -26.13 19.47
N LYS A 316 13.28 -24.97 19.02
CA LYS A 316 12.84 -23.83 19.84
C LYS A 316 11.58 -24.18 20.64
N ASP A 317 10.59 -24.80 19.98
CA ASP A 317 9.30 -25.09 20.61
C ASP A 317 9.18 -26.55 21.08
N GLY A 318 9.95 -27.49 20.48
CA GLY A 318 10.02 -28.90 20.90
C GLY A 318 10.88 -29.19 22.13
N GLY A 319 11.44 -28.17 22.79
CA GLY A 319 12.05 -28.30 24.12
C GLY A 319 13.49 -28.85 24.17
N LEU A 320 14.25 -28.81 23.08
CA LEU A 320 15.63 -29.35 23.04
C LEU A 320 16.71 -28.35 23.47
N LEU A 321 16.46 -27.02 23.45
CA LEU A 321 17.46 -26.00 23.78
C LEU A 321 17.23 -25.20 25.07
N LYS A 322 16.21 -25.54 25.87
CA LYS A 322 16.12 -25.05 27.25
C LYS A 322 15.92 -26.22 28.20
N GLY A 323 16.97 -26.55 28.95
CA GLY A 323 16.83 -27.34 30.16
C GLY A 323 15.73 -26.72 31.03
N GLY A 324 14.67 -27.50 31.24
CA GLY A 324 13.62 -27.32 32.23
C GLY A 324 13.09 -25.90 32.46
N GLN A 325 11.94 -25.58 31.89
CA GLN A 325 10.83 -25.06 32.69
C GLN A 325 9.51 -25.57 32.14
N THR A 326 8.89 -26.44 32.92
CA THR A 326 7.44 -26.66 32.95
C THR A 326 6.74 -25.31 33.02
N VAL A 327 6.01 -24.94 31.97
CA VAL A 327 4.96 -23.94 32.11
C VAL A 327 3.94 -24.55 33.08
N ASN A 328 3.83 -23.94 34.26
CA ASN A 328 2.82 -24.30 35.27
C ASN A 328 1.43 -24.25 34.63
N GLN A 329 0.86 -25.40 34.29
CA GLN A 329 -0.58 -25.55 34.16
C GLN A 329 -1.18 -25.76 35.55
N PRO A 330 -2.22 -25.01 35.96
CA PRO A 330 -3.00 -25.36 37.13
C PRO A 330 -3.83 -26.62 36.83
N GLY A 331 -3.50 -27.72 37.51
CA GLY A 331 -4.38 -28.86 37.77
C GLY A 331 -4.88 -29.65 36.56
N GLY A 332 -4.11 -30.65 36.12
CA GLY A 332 -4.56 -31.68 35.19
C GLY A 332 -3.58 -32.86 35.19
N THR A 333 -4.11 -34.06 35.41
CA THR A 333 -3.38 -35.33 35.59
C THR A 333 -2.41 -35.65 34.44
N GLN A 334 -1.20 -36.11 34.80
CA GLN A 334 -0.18 -36.64 33.89
C GLN A 334 -0.75 -37.73 32.96
N ALA A 335 -0.76 -37.45 31.66
CA ALA A 335 -0.85 -38.45 30.61
C ALA A 335 0.49 -38.47 29.86
N GLY A 336 1.08 -39.66 29.74
CA GLY A 336 2.44 -39.87 29.24
C GLY A 336 2.69 -39.26 27.86
N GLY A 337 3.65 -38.34 27.80
CA GLY A 337 4.09 -37.68 26.57
C GLY A 337 4.90 -38.62 25.69
N GLY A 338 4.26 -39.14 24.63
CA GLY A 338 4.94 -39.58 23.42
C GLY A 338 5.29 -38.35 22.59
N GLY A 339 6.50 -37.83 22.76
CA GLY A 339 7.01 -36.72 21.94
C GLY A 339 7.13 -37.10 20.46
N LEU A 340 7.10 -36.10 19.58
CA LEU A 340 7.18 -36.18 18.12
C LEU A 340 8.30 -37.13 17.58
N LEU A 341 9.38 -37.31 18.34
CA LEU A 341 10.49 -38.20 18.01
C LEU A 341 10.18 -39.70 18.23
N GLY A 342 9.20 -40.05 19.06
CA GLY A 342 8.78 -41.43 19.30
C GLY A 342 8.08 -42.07 18.10
N GLY A 343 7.39 -41.26 17.29
CA GLY A 343 6.72 -41.71 16.06
C GLY A 343 7.64 -41.74 14.84
N VAL A 344 8.57 -40.78 14.71
CA VAL A 344 9.44 -40.64 13.53
C VAL A 344 10.69 -41.53 13.60
N LEU A 345 11.18 -41.87 14.80
CA LEU A 345 12.38 -42.71 14.98
C LEU A 345 12.07 -44.14 15.44
N GLY A 346 10.79 -44.46 15.62
CA GLY A 346 10.30 -45.77 16.06
C GLY A 346 10.16 -46.78 14.91
N GLY A 347 11.22 -47.00 14.15
CA GLY A 347 11.21 -47.99 13.07
C GLY A 347 12.61 -48.19 12.53
N GLY A 348 13.27 -49.26 12.95
CA GLY A 348 14.64 -49.57 12.55
C GLY A 348 14.80 -49.61 11.03
N GLY A 349 15.64 -48.74 10.48
CA GLY A 349 15.91 -48.72 9.05
C GLY A 349 16.96 -47.70 8.60
N LEU A 350 17.92 -48.20 7.84
CA LEU A 350 18.82 -47.55 6.87
C LEU A 350 19.92 -46.55 7.30
N LEU A 351 19.85 -45.90 8.47
CA LEU A 351 20.84 -44.83 8.82
C LEU A 351 21.98 -45.27 9.78
N GLY A 352 21.91 -46.45 10.38
CA GLY A 352 22.95 -46.93 11.31
C GLY A 352 24.31 -47.27 10.67
N GLY A 353 24.38 -47.33 9.34
CA GLY A 353 25.58 -47.81 8.62
C GLY A 353 26.47 -46.73 8.01
N LEU A 354 25.97 -45.51 7.77
CA LEU A 354 26.68 -44.54 6.91
C LEU A 354 27.37 -43.40 7.68
N LEU A 355 27.07 -43.19 8.96
CA LEU A 355 27.71 -42.16 9.78
C LEU A 355 27.99 -42.74 11.16
N GLY A 356 29.26 -42.98 11.45
CA GLY A 356 29.70 -43.62 12.69
C GLY A 356 29.05 -43.01 13.94
N GLY A 357 28.15 -43.78 14.56
CA GLY A 357 27.80 -43.69 15.98
C GLY A 357 27.01 -42.47 16.48
N GLY A 358 26.52 -41.56 15.63
CA GLY A 358 25.72 -40.42 16.05
C GLY A 358 24.22 -40.72 16.13
N SER A 359 23.53 -40.35 17.22
CA SER A 359 22.07 -40.46 17.29
C SER A 359 21.41 -39.45 16.32
N PRO A 360 20.31 -39.79 15.62
CA PRO A 360 19.60 -38.85 14.75
C PRO A 360 19.22 -37.52 15.42
N ALA A 361 18.95 -37.56 16.73
CA ALA A 361 18.67 -36.36 17.54
C ALA A 361 19.88 -35.41 17.65
N SER A 362 21.11 -35.94 17.71
CA SER A 362 22.34 -35.13 17.75
C SER A 362 22.64 -34.45 16.41
N LEU A 363 22.28 -35.09 15.29
CA LEU A 363 22.37 -34.50 13.96
C LEU A 363 21.37 -33.35 13.78
N ILE A 364 20.11 -33.56 14.17
CA ILE A 364 19.05 -32.53 14.13
C ILE A 364 19.41 -31.33 15.01
N THR A 365 19.89 -31.58 16.24
CA THR A 365 20.30 -30.52 17.17
C THR A 365 21.53 -29.76 16.66
N GLY A 366 22.48 -30.46 16.03
CA GLY A 366 23.67 -29.84 15.45
C GLY A 366 23.38 -28.96 14.24
N ILE A 367 22.44 -29.38 13.37
CA ILE A 367 22.00 -28.60 12.22
C ILE A 367 21.16 -27.39 12.67
N ALA A 368 20.21 -27.59 13.59
CA ALA A 368 19.36 -26.51 14.11
C ALA A 368 20.15 -25.46 14.91
N GLY A 369 21.13 -25.91 15.69
CA GLY A 369 22.03 -25.05 16.48
C GLY A 369 23.17 -24.41 15.67
N GLY A 370 23.25 -24.65 14.36
CA GLY A 370 24.26 -24.07 13.48
C GLY A 370 25.68 -24.61 13.65
N SER A 371 25.87 -25.65 14.47
CA SER A 371 27.17 -26.31 14.67
C SER A 371 27.50 -27.34 13.57
N ILE A 372 26.51 -27.72 12.76
CA ILE A 372 26.65 -28.50 11.53
C ILE A 372 26.09 -27.68 10.37
N GLY A 373 26.95 -27.23 9.46
CA GLY A 373 26.51 -26.52 8.26
C GLY A 373 25.78 -27.45 7.27
N LEU A 374 24.58 -27.06 6.84
CA LEU A 374 23.89 -27.69 5.71
C LEU A 374 24.66 -27.37 4.43
N THR A 375 25.61 -28.22 4.08
CA THR A 375 26.30 -28.15 2.79
C THR A 375 25.42 -28.75 1.69
N ALA A 376 25.63 -28.35 0.44
CA ALA A 376 24.90 -28.86 -0.74
C ALA A 376 24.91 -30.41 -0.85
N GLY A 377 25.87 -31.09 -0.20
CA GLY A 377 25.95 -32.55 -0.16
C GLY A 377 25.04 -33.25 0.87
N LEU A 378 24.54 -32.53 1.90
CA LEU A 378 23.66 -33.09 2.94
C LEU A 378 22.16 -32.95 2.61
N VAL A 379 21.81 -32.00 1.75
CA VAL A 379 20.43 -31.74 1.31
C VAL A 379 19.76 -32.99 0.70
N PRO A 380 20.39 -33.77 -0.21
CA PRO A 380 19.77 -34.95 -0.81
C PRO A 380 19.54 -36.12 0.16
N LEU A 381 20.26 -36.14 1.30
CA LEU A 381 20.17 -37.20 2.31
C LEU A 381 19.05 -36.93 3.34
N ILE A 382 18.80 -35.65 3.65
CA ILE A 382 17.80 -35.23 4.63
C ILE A 382 16.43 -35.03 3.97
N LEU A 383 16.40 -34.67 2.68
CA LEU A 383 15.18 -34.38 1.93
C LEU A 383 14.19 -35.56 1.87
N PRO A 384 14.58 -36.83 1.63
CA PRO A 384 13.64 -37.96 1.64
C PRO A 384 13.08 -38.29 3.03
N LEU A 385 13.89 -38.06 4.08
CA LEU A 385 13.49 -38.27 5.47
C LEU A 385 12.43 -37.24 5.90
N LEU A 386 12.59 -35.99 5.46
CA LEU A 386 11.61 -34.92 5.62
C LEU A 386 10.37 -35.17 4.75
N LEU A 387 10.51 -35.47 3.46
CA LEU A 387 9.36 -35.73 2.57
C LEU A 387 8.52 -36.94 3.02
N GLY A 388 9.15 -38.01 3.50
CA GLY A 388 8.45 -39.18 4.05
C GLY A 388 7.78 -38.92 5.41
N SER A 389 8.33 -38.01 6.23
CA SER A 389 7.65 -37.56 7.45
C SER A 389 6.54 -36.54 7.16
N PHE A 390 6.62 -35.81 6.03
CA PHE A 390 5.55 -34.96 5.54
C PHE A 390 4.39 -35.80 4.99
N GLU A 391 4.58 -36.86 4.21
CA GLU A 391 3.47 -37.70 3.71
C GLU A 391 2.64 -38.34 4.84
N GLY A 392 3.30 -38.89 5.87
CA GLY A 392 2.60 -39.47 7.04
C GLY A 392 1.89 -38.43 7.93
N LEU A 393 2.32 -37.17 7.90
CA LEU A 393 1.70 -36.04 8.61
C LEU A 393 0.61 -35.35 7.75
N ILE A 394 0.73 -35.42 6.43
CA ILE A 394 -0.20 -34.89 5.42
C ILE A 394 -1.53 -35.67 5.42
N ASP A 395 -1.48 -37.00 5.61
CA ASP A 395 -2.69 -37.84 5.64
C ASP A 395 -3.53 -37.69 6.93
N GLY A 396 -2.91 -37.24 8.04
CA GLY A 396 -3.60 -37.11 9.34
C GLY A 396 -4.36 -35.79 9.55
N ILE A 397 -4.12 -34.76 8.73
CA ILE A 397 -4.44 -33.34 9.05
C ILE A 397 -5.22 -32.65 7.90
N SER A 398 -6.16 -33.37 7.28
CA SER A 398 -7.10 -32.83 6.27
C SER A 398 -8.43 -32.33 6.87
N GLY A 399 -8.58 -32.34 8.20
CA GLY A 399 -9.83 -31.98 8.89
C GLY A 399 -9.92 -30.51 9.32
N ASN A 400 -10.65 -29.70 8.53
CA ASN A 400 -11.40 -28.50 8.91
C ASN A 400 -10.98 -27.76 10.21
N GLY A 401 -10.18 -26.69 10.04
CA GLY A 401 -9.78 -25.54 10.89
C GLY A 401 -10.34 -25.27 12.30
N THR A 402 -10.76 -26.28 13.06
CA THR A 402 -11.40 -26.13 14.39
C THR A 402 -10.60 -26.77 15.52
N ASN A 403 -9.54 -27.52 15.19
CA ASN A 403 -8.63 -28.12 16.16
C ASN A 403 -7.18 -27.91 15.69
N LEU A 404 -6.66 -26.68 15.83
CA LEU A 404 -5.21 -26.49 15.77
C LEU A 404 -4.62 -27.22 17.00
N PRO A 405 -3.66 -28.15 16.83
CA PRO A 405 -2.90 -28.74 17.92
C PRO A 405 -2.29 -27.65 18.80
N THR A 406 -1.89 -27.99 20.02
CA THR A 406 -1.13 -27.08 20.89
C THR A 406 0.34 -27.52 20.95
N GLY A 407 1.25 -26.56 21.16
CA GLY A 407 2.69 -26.84 21.22
C GLY A 407 3.33 -27.13 19.85
N PRO A 408 4.42 -27.91 19.77
CA PRO A 408 5.25 -28.07 18.55
C PRO A 408 4.49 -28.51 17.29
N ALA A 409 3.40 -29.27 17.45
CA ALA A 409 2.56 -29.71 16.34
C ALA A 409 1.73 -28.54 15.73
N ALA A 410 1.38 -27.55 16.55
CA ALA A 410 0.73 -26.31 16.12
C ALA A 410 1.66 -25.47 15.24
N ASP A 411 2.92 -25.39 15.66
CA ASP A 411 3.95 -24.57 15.01
C ASP A 411 4.35 -25.19 13.66
N VAL A 412 4.48 -26.51 13.61
CA VAL A 412 4.67 -27.25 12.35
C VAL A 412 3.47 -27.10 11.42
N GLN A 413 2.23 -27.13 11.94
CA GLN A 413 1.04 -26.89 11.12
C GLN A 413 0.97 -25.44 10.60
N ALA A 414 1.32 -24.46 11.42
CA ALA A 414 1.39 -23.05 11.03
C ALA A 414 2.43 -22.83 9.93
N ALA A 415 3.61 -23.44 10.04
CA ALA A 415 4.64 -23.41 9.01
C ALA A 415 4.19 -24.11 7.72
N ILE A 416 3.55 -25.28 7.80
CA ILE A 416 2.99 -25.97 6.62
C ILE A 416 1.88 -25.14 5.95
N LEU A 417 1.01 -24.50 6.74
CA LEU A 417 -0.02 -23.61 6.21
C LEU A 417 0.61 -22.42 5.49
N ALA A 418 1.58 -21.74 6.10
CA ALA A 418 2.31 -20.64 5.49
C ALA A 418 3.02 -21.06 4.18
N LEU A 419 3.59 -22.27 4.14
CA LEU A 419 4.26 -22.81 2.95
C LEU A 419 3.29 -23.21 1.82
N LYS A 420 2.18 -23.91 2.13
CA LYS A 420 1.13 -24.26 1.14
C LYS A 420 0.54 -23.00 0.51
N PHE A 421 0.37 -21.98 1.33
CA PHE A 421 -0.18 -20.69 0.99
C PHE A 421 0.79 -19.87 0.13
N PHE A 422 2.09 -19.90 0.44
CA PHE A 422 3.12 -19.28 -0.38
C PHE A 422 3.31 -19.96 -1.74
N GLY A 423 3.28 -21.29 -1.78
CA GLY A 423 3.31 -22.08 -3.02
C GLY A 423 2.10 -21.85 -3.94
N SER A 424 1.04 -21.21 -3.44
CA SER A 424 -0.11 -20.77 -4.25
C SER A 424 0.06 -19.39 -4.90
N GLY A 425 1.23 -18.75 -4.75
CA GLY A 425 1.57 -17.50 -5.45
C GLY A 425 0.83 -16.27 -4.93
N THR A 426 0.70 -16.12 -3.61
CA THR A 426 -0.05 -15.03 -2.92
C THR A 426 -1.51 -14.83 -3.37
N ALA A 427 -2.09 -15.82 -4.08
CA ALA A 427 -3.53 -16.00 -4.26
C ALA A 427 -4.42 -15.99 -2.99
N PRO A 428 -3.94 -16.04 -1.73
CA PRO A 428 -4.83 -16.10 -0.58
C PRO A 428 -5.35 -14.78 -0.03
N HIS A 429 -4.98 -13.62 -0.57
CA HIS A 429 -5.78 -12.43 -0.26
C HIS A 429 -7.20 -12.71 -0.75
N LEU A 430 -8.15 -12.79 0.18
CA LEU A 430 -9.55 -12.88 -0.18
C LEU A 430 -9.92 -11.65 -0.99
N SER A 431 -10.87 -11.79 -1.90
CA SER A 431 -11.23 -10.68 -2.76
C SER A 431 -11.84 -9.52 -1.96
N TYR A 432 -11.37 -8.29 -2.19
CA TYR A 432 -11.85 -7.09 -1.49
C TYR A 432 -12.85 -6.28 -2.34
N HIS A 433 -12.91 -6.52 -3.64
CA HIS A 433 -13.77 -5.77 -4.57
C HIS A 433 -15.19 -6.30 -4.67
N ASP A 434 -15.41 -7.59 -4.38
CA ASP A 434 -16.71 -8.28 -4.45
C ASP A 434 -17.17 -8.81 -3.08
N THR A 435 -16.29 -8.91 -2.08
CA THR A 435 -16.67 -9.32 -0.72
C THR A 435 -17.31 -8.16 0.04
N ALA A 436 -18.56 -8.38 0.45
CA ALA A 436 -19.27 -7.47 1.34
C ALA A 436 -18.59 -7.41 2.72
N TRP A 437 -18.41 -6.19 3.25
CA TRP A 437 -17.80 -6.02 4.58
C TRP A 437 -18.77 -6.27 5.73
N GLY A 438 -20.09 -6.21 5.46
CA GLY A 438 -21.15 -6.31 6.45
C GLY A 438 -22.46 -6.83 5.83
N PRO A 439 -23.62 -6.64 6.48
CA PRO A 439 -24.90 -7.17 6.02
C PRO A 439 -25.45 -6.48 4.75
N GLY A 440 -24.84 -5.38 4.31
CA GLY A 440 -25.22 -4.65 3.11
C GLY A 440 -24.40 -5.05 1.88
N PRO A 441 -24.75 -4.52 0.69
CA PRO A 441 -24.07 -4.84 -0.56
C PRO A 441 -22.69 -4.17 -0.71
N GLN A 442 -22.27 -3.38 0.29
CA GLN A 442 -21.05 -2.60 0.21
C GLN A 442 -19.82 -3.49 0.38
N THR A 443 -18.87 -3.37 -0.54
CA THR A 443 -17.62 -4.13 -0.50
C THR A 443 -16.52 -3.40 0.26
N PHE A 444 -15.47 -4.11 0.65
CA PHE A 444 -14.32 -3.47 1.30
C PHE A 444 -13.67 -2.39 0.42
N LEU A 445 -13.55 -2.64 -0.89
CA LEU A 445 -13.01 -1.64 -1.82
C LEU A 445 -13.85 -0.35 -1.82
N GLN A 446 -15.18 -0.48 -1.80
CA GLN A 446 -16.09 0.67 -1.73
C GLN A 446 -15.95 1.45 -0.42
N LEU A 447 -15.62 0.78 0.70
CA LEU A 447 -15.27 1.49 1.94
C LEU A 447 -13.99 2.30 1.79
N GLY A 448 -12.96 1.75 1.14
CA GLY A 448 -11.73 2.48 0.83
C GLY A 448 -11.97 3.74 -0.01
N ILE A 449 -12.81 3.62 -1.04
CA ILE A 449 -13.23 4.75 -1.88
C ILE A 449 -13.97 5.80 -1.05
N GLN A 450 -14.91 5.40 -0.21
CA GLN A 450 -15.64 6.35 0.65
C GLN A 450 -14.74 7.05 1.64
N HIS A 451 -13.78 6.34 2.23
CA HIS A 451 -12.79 6.90 3.14
C HIS A 451 -11.95 7.98 2.47
N ALA A 452 -11.40 7.66 1.30
CA ALA A 452 -10.63 8.63 0.50
C ALA A 452 -11.50 9.82 0.08
N ALA A 453 -12.73 9.58 -0.36
CA ALA A 453 -13.65 10.65 -0.75
C ALA A 453 -13.96 11.61 0.41
N ASP A 454 -14.23 11.07 1.60
CA ASP A 454 -14.56 11.87 2.79
C ASP A 454 -13.38 12.77 3.18
N TYR A 455 -12.19 12.21 3.37
CA TYR A 455 -11.03 13.00 3.76
C TYR A 455 -10.54 13.96 2.66
N GLY A 456 -10.55 13.53 1.39
CA GLY A 456 -10.22 14.39 0.25
C GLY A 456 -11.18 15.56 0.08
N SER A 457 -12.46 15.40 0.44
CA SER A 457 -13.42 16.51 0.37
C SER A 457 -13.28 17.56 1.49
N ARG A 458 -12.62 17.20 2.60
CA ARG A 458 -12.47 18.04 3.80
C ARG A 458 -11.21 18.88 3.79
N VAL A 459 -10.17 18.44 3.09
CA VAL A 459 -8.85 19.10 3.10
C VAL A 459 -8.72 19.96 1.84
N PRO A 460 -8.45 21.28 1.96
CA PRO A 460 -8.12 22.10 0.81
C PRO A 460 -6.86 21.58 0.11
N VAL A 461 -6.84 21.62 -1.22
CA VAL A 461 -5.63 21.29 -1.98
C VAL A 461 -4.64 22.42 -1.83
N ALA A 462 -3.48 22.15 -1.24
CA ALA A 462 -2.36 23.09 -1.26
C ALA A 462 -1.71 23.03 -2.65
N VAL A 463 -1.45 24.20 -3.24
CA VAL A 463 -0.79 24.35 -4.55
C VAL A 463 0.55 25.00 -4.35
#